data_AF-A0A7W1N4K0-F1
#
_entry.id   AF-A0A7W1N4K0-F1
#
_cell.length_a   1.000
_cell.length_b   1.000
_cell.length_c   1.000
_cell.angle_alpha   90.00
_cell.angle_beta   90.00
_cell.angle_gamma   90.00
#
_symmetry.space_group_name_H-M   'P 1'
#
loop_
_entity.id
_entity.type
_entity.pdbx_description
1 polymer ?
#
loop_
_entity_poly.entity_id
_entity_poly.type
_entity_poly.pdbx_seq_one_letter_code
_entity_poly.pdbx_strand_id
1 'polypeptide(L)' 'MDERGLRRPHGAAGHGEAASVHCAECDTSSGLRWRGWRGYRVDDPETDELPSLAFYCPACAEREFGASKRRSF' A
#
# COMPACT_ATOMS: atom_id res chain seq x y z
N MET A 1 15.85 37.81 -18.34
CA MET A 1 14.62 36.99 -18.42
C MET A 1 15.10 35.54 -18.36
N ASP A 2 15.15 35.03 -17.14
CA ASP A 2 15.99 33.90 -16.73
C ASP A 2 15.05 32.89 -16.07
N GLU A 3 14.66 31.85 -16.82
CA GLU A 3 13.77 30.79 -16.32
C GLU A 3 14.39 29.40 -16.54
N ARG A 4 15.63 29.22 -16.06
CA ARG A 4 16.22 27.88 -15.86
C ARG A 4 15.61 27.22 -14.61
N GLY A 5 14.32 26.89 -14.70
CA GLY A 5 13.60 26.06 -13.75
C GLY A 5 13.90 24.58 -13.99
N LEU A 6 14.92 24.09 -13.31
CA LEU A 6 15.33 22.69 -13.19
C LEU A 6 14.13 21.73 -13.07
N ARG A 7 13.73 21.07 -14.18
CA ARG A 7 12.84 19.91 -14.12
C ARG A 7 13.60 18.83 -13.36
N ARG A 8 13.16 18.57 -12.13
CA ARG A 8 13.69 17.51 -11.25
C ARG A 8 13.70 16.21 -12.05
N PRO A 9 14.83 15.49 -12.16
CA PRO A 9 14.75 14.12 -12.64
C PRO A 9 13.85 13.36 -11.65
N HIS A 10 12.72 12.85 -12.14
CA HIS A 10 11.95 11.85 -11.41
C HIS A 10 12.94 10.74 -11.05
N GLY A 11 13.21 10.61 -9.76
CA GLY A 11 14.22 9.73 -9.20
C GLY A 11 14.09 8.33 -9.80
N ALA A 12 15.23 7.81 -10.25
CA ALA A 12 15.40 6.41 -10.53
C ALA A 12 14.96 5.61 -9.29
N ALA A 13 13.87 4.85 -9.42
CA ALA A 13 13.54 3.81 -8.44
C ALA A 13 14.14 2.50 -8.96
N GLY A 14 15.12 2.00 -8.20
CA GLY A 14 16.02 0.93 -8.56
C GLY A 14 15.36 -0.44 -8.76
N HIS A 15 16.21 -1.36 -9.19
CA HIS A 15 15.92 -2.78 -9.35
C HIS A 15 15.39 -3.38 -8.04
N GLY A 16 14.13 -3.82 -8.04
CA GLY A 16 13.64 -5.00 -7.32
C GLY A 16 13.94 -5.13 -5.83
N GLU A 17 13.99 -4.04 -5.06
CA GLU A 17 13.95 -4.16 -3.60
C GLU A 17 12.51 -4.55 -3.22
N ALA A 18 12.34 -5.75 -2.67
CA ALA A 18 11.03 -6.23 -2.27
C ALA A 18 10.48 -5.31 -1.16
N ALA A 19 9.64 -4.35 -1.57
CA ALA A 19 9.03 -3.40 -0.66
C ALA A 19 8.31 -4.18 0.44
N SER A 20 8.68 -3.95 1.70
CA SER A 20 7.88 -4.39 2.85
C SER A 20 6.79 -3.36 3.11
N VAL A 21 5.63 -3.81 3.57
CA VAL A 21 4.54 -2.93 4.02
C VAL A 21 4.32 -3.06 5.51
N HIS A 22 3.71 -2.03 6.09
CA HIS A 22 3.27 -2.00 7.48
C HIS A 22 1.76 -2.16 7.56
N CYS A 23 1.29 -2.84 8.60
CA CYS A 23 -0.13 -2.96 8.90
C CYS A 23 -0.66 -1.60 9.36
N ALA A 24 -1.71 -1.08 8.73
CA ALA A 24 -2.33 0.19 9.07
C ALA A 24 -2.90 0.23 10.51
N GLU A 25 -3.12 -0.92 11.14
CA GLU A 25 -3.76 -1.02 12.45
C GLU A 25 -2.78 -1.36 13.59
N CYS A 26 -1.84 -2.27 13.37
CA CYS A 26 -0.93 -2.78 14.41
C CYS A 26 0.55 -2.53 14.12
N ASP A 27 0.86 -1.80 13.05
CA ASP A 27 2.21 -1.41 12.59
C ASP A 27 3.18 -2.57 12.26
N THR A 28 2.73 -3.82 12.41
CA THR A 28 3.51 -5.02 12.07
C THR A 28 4.02 -4.92 10.64
N SER A 29 5.26 -5.32 10.38
CA SER A 29 5.85 -5.33 9.04
C SER A 29 5.66 -6.67 8.33
N SER A 30 5.42 -6.66 7.02
CA SER A 30 5.33 -7.89 6.20
C SER A 30 6.67 -8.60 6.01
N GLY A 31 7.77 -7.85 6.16
CA GLY A 31 9.08 -8.26 5.62
C GLY A 31 8.95 -8.65 4.15
N LEU A 32 9.70 -9.67 3.74
CA LEU A 32 9.67 -10.21 2.37
C LEU A 32 8.44 -11.11 2.09
N ARG A 33 7.60 -11.41 3.10
CA ARG A 33 6.53 -12.40 2.98
C ARG A 33 5.15 -11.74 3.03
N TRP A 34 4.58 -11.53 1.86
CA TRP A 34 3.27 -10.90 1.67
C TRP A 34 2.06 -11.85 1.71
N ARG A 35 2.29 -13.16 1.88
CA ARG A 35 1.22 -14.15 1.79
C ARG A 35 0.13 -13.89 2.85
N GLY A 36 -1.09 -13.63 2.40
CA GLY A 36 -2.26 -13.43 3.26
C GLY A 36 -2.48 -11.98 3.71
N TRP A 37 -1.53 -11.08 3.43
CA TRP A 37 -1.75 -9.65 3.57
C TRP A 37 -2.83 -9.18 2.61
N ARG A 38 -3.63 -8.20 3.03
CA ARG A 38 -4.71 -7.65 2.22
C ARG A 38 -4.53 -6.15 2.09
N GLY A 39 -4.64 -5.67 0.85
CA GLY A 39 -4.65 -4.24 0.53
C GLY A 39 -6.09 -3.80 0.27
N TYR A 40 -6.48 -2.69 0.89
CA TYR A 40 -7.78 -2.05 0.69
C TYR A 40 -7.55 -0.67 0.12
N ARG A 41 -8.36 -0.31 -0.88
CA ARG A 41 -8.37 1.06 -1.40
C ARG A 41 -9.12 1.93 -0.41
N VAL A 42 -8.47 3.01 0.00
CA VAL A 42 -9.05 4.04 0.84
C VAL A 42 -9.25 5.25 -0.06
N ASP A 43 -10.52 5.50 -0.37
CA ASP A 43 -10.97 6.69 -1.09
C ASP A 43 -11.76 7.53 -0.08
N ASP A 44 -11.42 8.81 0.02
CA ASP A 44 -12.23 9.78 0.75
C ASP A 44 -13.05 10.59 -0.28
N PRO A 45 -14.39 10.48 -0.27
CA PRO A 45 -15.23 11.13 -1.29
C PRO A 45 -15.41 12.63 -1.07
N GLU A 46 -15.00 13.18 0.07
CA GLU A 46 -15.13 14.60 0.41
C GLU A 46 -13.89 15.40 0.01
N THR A 47 -12.77 14.72 -0.26
CA THR A 47 -11.50 15.30 -0.67
C THR A 47 -11.19 14.96 -2.14
N ASP A 48 -10.48 15.85 -2.84
CA ASP A 48 -9.91 15.57 -4.17
C ASP A 48 -8.59 14.78 -4.07
N GLU A 49 -8.37 14.07 -2.95
CA GLU A 49 -7.15 13.31 -2.71
C GLU A 49 -7.12 12.05 -3.57
N LEU A 50 -5.91 11.70 -4.04
CA LEU A 50 -5.75 10.48 -4.82
C LEU A 50 -6.00 9.25 -3.92
N PRO A 51 -6.68 8.22 -4.45
CA PRO A 51 -6.89 6.96 -3.75
C PRO A 51 -5.58 6.40 -3.18
N SER A 52 -5.60 6.03 -1.91
CA SER A 52 -4.47 5.39 -1.25
C SER A 52 -4.73 3.90 -0.98
N LEU A 53 -3.67 3.15 -0.70
CA LEU A 53 -3.76 1.74 -0.33
C LEU A 53 -3.36 1.56 1.13
N ALA A 54 -4.29 1.04 1.92
CA ALA A 54 -4.02 0.59 3.29
C ALA A 54 -3.78 -0.93 3.29
N PHE A 55 -2.67 -1.35 3.90
CA PHE A 55 -2.32 -2.77 4.02
C PHE A 55 -2.60 -3.27 5.43
N TYR A 56 -3.13 -4.48 5.53
CA TYR A 56 -3.45 -5.13 6.80
C TYR A 56 -2.80 -6.51 6.85
N CYS A 57 -2.23 -6.85 8.01
CA CYS A 57 -1.73 -8.19 8.26
C CYS A 57 -2.90 -9.20 8.28
N PRO A 58 -2.64 -10.51 8.09
CA PRO A 58 -3.72 -11.51 7.99
C PRO A 58 -4.69 -11.50 9.18
N ALA A 59 -4.18 -11.30 10.40
CA ALA A 59 -4.98 -11.28 11.62
C ALA A 59 -5.89 -10.05 11.69
N CYS A 60 -5.33 -8.86 11.44
CA CYS A 60 -6.07 -7.61 11.43
C CYS A 60 -7.10 -7.59 10.29
N ALA A 61 -6.72 -8.06 9.10
CA ALA A 61 -7.64 -8.13 7.97
C ALA A 61 -8.81 -9.09 8.20
N GLU A 62 -8.58 -10.19 8.93
CA GLU A 62 -9.64 -11.13 9.30
C GLU A 62 -10.55 -10.57 10.38
N ARG A 63 -10.01 -9.88 11.38
CA ARG A 63 -10.80 -9.22 12.42
C ARG A 63 -11.71 -8.14 11.84
N GLU A 64 -11.16 -7.27 11.00
CA GLU A 64 -11.86 -6.09 10.48
C GLU A 64 -12.81 -6.42 9.33
N PHE A 65 -12.42 -7.36 8.44
CA PHE A 65 -13.14 -7.61 7.19
C PHE A 65 -13.58 -9.07 6.99
N GLY A 66 -13.35 -9.93 7.98
CA GLY A 66 -13.69 -11.35 7.95
C GLY A 66 -12.75 -12.23 7.13
N ALA A 67 -13.06 -13.51 7.02
CA ALA A 67 -12.26 -14.45 6.25
C ALA A 67 -12.36 -14.16 4.74
N SER A 68 -11.22 -14.13 4.05
CA SER A 68 -11.18 -14.08 2.60
C SER A 68 -11.81 -15.37 2.05
N LYS A 69 -13.01 -15.27 1.48
CA LYS A 69 -13.65 -16.38 0.76
C LYS A 69 -12.79 -16.71 -0.47
N ARG A 70 -11.81 -17.60 -0.30
CA ARG A 70 -11.16 -18.23 -1.44
C ARG A 70 -12.21 -19.08 -2.12
N ARG A 71 -12.73 -18.61 -3.26
CA ARG A 71 -13.45 -19.46 -4.20
C ARG A 71 -12.44 -20.49 -4.71
N SER A 72 -12.53 -21.71 -4.20
CA SER A 72 -11.92 -22.87 -4.83
C SER A 72 -12.68 -23.13 -6.13
N PHE A 73 -11.96 -23.22 -7.24
CA PHE A 73 -12.47 -23.71 -8.52
C PHE A 73 -12.65 -25.23 -8.46
#